data_AF-A0A291LZW1-F1
#
_entry.id   AF-A0A291LZW1-F1
#
_cell.length_a   1.000
_cell.length_b   1.000
_cell.length_c   1.000
_cell.angle_alpha   90.00
_cell.angle_beta   90.00
_cell.angle_gamma   90.00
#
_symmetry.space_group_name_H-M   'P 1'
#
loop_
_entity.id
_entity.type
_entity.pdbx_description
1 polymer ?
#
loop_
_entity_poly.entity_id
_entity_poly.type
_entity_poly.pdbx_seq_one_letter_code
_entity_poly.pdbx_strand_id
1 'polypeptide(L)'
;MEIVRDDVFDAVRRGYAELEFASGDEITAYFDAIETTDILGHSNHIKGILFEQQYVDALETSGIAASLFETTNHPGTDVMLFGGLDGTTEIQLKATDSVSYVTGAMEEDPEIAFAVTSEVAAQMGSELVIDAGIENAALESAVTDTLFDEAVSPFGALSLVRLLIGLPF
;
A
#
# COMPACT_ATOMS: atom_id res chain seq x y z
N MET A 1 6.21 -7.96 10.91
CA MET A 1 4.74 -7.91 10.93
C MET A 1 4.26 -8.92 9.88
N GLU A 2 3.27 -9.74 10.21
CA GLU A 2 2.70 -10.69 9.25
C GLU A 2 1.45 -10.04 8.65
N ILE A 3 1.41 -9.91 7.33
CA ILE A 3 0.22 -9.46 6.59
C ILE A 3 -0.59 -10.72 6.30
N VAL A 4 -1.83 -10.76 6.77
CA VAL A 4 -2.72 -11.89 6.53
C VAL A 4 -3.72 -11.57 5.42
N ARG A 5 -4.37 -12.61 4.90
CA ARG A 5 -5.30 -12.49 3.77
C ARG A 5 -6.45 -11.51 4.05
N ASP A 6 -6.96 -11.51 5.28
CA ASP A 6 -8.08 -10.65 5.66
C ASP A 6 -7.71 -9.16 5.59
N ASP A 7 -6.45 -8.79 5.89
CA ASP A 7 -5.95 -7.42 5.76
C ASP A 7 -6.07 -6.92 4.31
N VAL A 8 -5.76 -7.78 3.34
CA VAL A 8 -5.89 -7.46 1.90
C VAL A 8 -7.35 -7.27 1.50
N PHE A 9 -8.25 -8.10 2.02
CA PHE A 9 -9.69 -7.93 1.76
C PHE A 9 -10.23 -6.64 2.38
N ASP A 10 -9.75 -6.27 3.57
CA ASP A 10 -10.13 -5.00 4.19
C ASP A 10 -9.59 -3.80 3.40
N ALA A 11 -8.38 -3.89 2.84
CA ALA A 11 -7.86 -2.90 1.91
C ALA A 11 -8.75 -2.75 0.65
N VAL A 12 -9.24 -3.87 0.10
CA VAL A 12 -10.19 -3.85 -1.03
C VAL A 12 -11.50 -3.17 -0.65
N ARG A 13 -12.13 -3.57 0.47
CA ARG A 13 -13.41 -2.98 0.92
C ARG A 13 -13.31 -1.47 1.09
N ARG A 14 -12.15 -1.00 1.54
CA ARG A 14 -11.85 0.42 1.72
C ARG A 14 -11.54 1.14 0.40
N GLY A 15 -10.98 0.42 -0.58
CA GLY A 15 -10.59 0.97 -1.89
C GLY A 15 -11.68 0.97 -2.96
N TYR A 16 -12.70 0.13 -2.83
CA TYR A 16 -13.77 -0.10 -3.81
C TYR A 16 -15.13 -0.01 -3.12
N ALA A 17 -15.83 1.10 -3.33
CA ALA A 17 -17.12 1.37 -2.67
C ALA A 17 -18.18 0.29 -3.01
N GLU A 18 -18.13 -0.29 -4.20
CA GLU A 18 -19.00 -1.38 -4.61
C GLU A 18 -18.71 -2.72 -3.91
N LEU A 19 -17.53 -2.86 -3.30
CA LEU A 19 -17.08 -4.05 -2.57
C LEU A 19 -17.08 -3.85 -1.05
N GLU A 20 -17.51 -2.71 -0.52
CA GLU A 20 -17.46 -2.37 0.92
C GLU A 20 -18.00 -3.49 1.83
N PHE A 21 -19.08 -4.15 1.41
CA PHE A 21 -19.72 -5.24 2.15
C PHE A 21 -19.52 -6.63 1.53
N ALA A 22 -18.64 -6.75 0.53
CA ALA A 22 -18.38 -8.00 -0.16
C ALA A 22 -17.63 -8.99 0.75
N SER A 23 -18.01 -10.26 0.65
CA SER A 23 -17.26 -11.38 1.20
C SER A 23 -15.93 -11.59 0.47
N GLY A 24 -14.99 -12.33 1.07
CA GLY A 24 -13.72 -12.66 0.41
C GLY A 24 -13.94 -13.37 -0.93
N ASP A 25 -14.91 -14.28 -1.02
CA ASP A 25 -15.25 -15.00 -2.26
C ASP A 25 -15.77 -14.04 -3.35
N GLU A 26 -16.59 -13.05 -3.00
CA GLU A 26 -17.09 -12.03 -3.93
C GLU A 26 -15.97 -11.10 -4.40
N ILE A 27 -15.04 -10.76 -3.51
CA ILE A 27 -13.85 -9.98 -3.84
C ILE A 27 -12.96 -10.77 -4.82
N THR A 28 -12.62 -12.02 -4.52
CA THR A 28 -11.81 -12.84 -5.43
C THR A 28 -12.48 -12.98 -6.80
N ALA A 29 -13.78 -13.27 -6.85
CA ALA A 29 -14.51 -13.36 -8.11
C ALA A 29 -14.51 -12.05 -8.92
N TYR A 30 -14.49 -10.89 -8.26
CA TYR A 30 -14.33 -9.59 -8.92
C TYR A 30 -12.95 -9.46 -9.56
N PHE A 31 -11.87 -9.77 -8.83
CA PHE A 31 -10.49 -9.63 -9.33
C PHE A 31 -10.12 -10.68 -10.39
N ASP A 32 -10.74 -11.87 -10.36
CA ASP A 32 -10.60 -12.88 -11.43
C ASP A 32 -11.15 -12.41 -12.79
N ALA A 33 -12.09 -11.46 -12.78
CA ALA A 33 -12.69 -10.91 -13.99
C ALA A 33 -11.94 -9.70 -14.56
N ILE A 34 -10.90 -9.21 -13.86
CA ILE A 34 -10.11 -8.05 -14.28
C ILE A 34 -9.18 -8.41 -15.44
N GLU A 35 -9.05 -7.52 -16.41
CA GLU A 35 -8.11 -7.70 -17.52
C GLU A 35 -6.66 -7.60 -17.05
N THR A 36 -5.78 -8.41 -17.62
CA THR A 36 -4.37 -8.47 -17.21
C THR A 36 -3.62 -7.15 -17.36
N THR A 37 -4.07 -6.27 -18.26
CA THR A 37 -3.52 -4.92 -18.45
C THR A 37 -3.80 -3.99 -17.28
N ASP A 38 -4.86 -4.25 -16.51
CA ASP A 38 -5.32 -3.39 -15.43
C ASP A 38 -4.83 -3.87 -14.05
N ILE A 39 -4.37 -5.12 -13.95
CA ILE A 39 -3.86 -5.74 -12.71
C ILE A 39 -2.84 -4.85 -12.00
N LEU A 40 -1.90 -4.23 -12.73
CA LEU A 40 -0.87 -3.39 -12.12
C LEU A 40 -1.47 -2.15 -11.43
N GLY A 41 -2.49 -1.53 -12.03
CA GLY A 41 -3.17 -0.38 -11.45
C GLY A 41 -3.93 -0.77 -10.18
N HIS A 42 -4.69 -1.85 -10.25
CA HIS A 42 -5.43 -2.39 -9.11
C HIS A 42 -4.50 -2.82 -7.96
N SER A 43 -3.41 -3.51 -8.27
CA SER A 43 -2.41 -3.97 -7.30
C SER A 43 -1.76 -2.78 -6.57
N ASN A 44 -1.33 -1.75 -7.31
CA ASN A 44 -0.72 -0.56 -6.70
C ASN A 44 -1.71 0.22 -5.82
N HIS A 45 -2.97 0.34 -6.24
CA HIS A 45 -4.02 0.98 -5.45
C HIS A 45 -4.24 0.28 -4.11
N ILE A 46 -4.43 -1.04 -4.15
CA ILE A 46 -4.70 -1.86 -2.96
C ILE A 46 -3.46 -1.91 -2.05
N LYS A 47 -2.27 -1.98 -2.64
CA LYS A 47 -1.00 -1.92 -1.91
C LYS A 47 -0.86 -0.63 -1.10
N GLY A 48 -1.28 0.52 -1.65
CA GLY A 48 -1.27 1.79 -0.93
C GLY A 48 -2.17 1.75 0.32
N ILE A 49 -3.41 1.30 0.16
CA ILE A 49 -4.38 1.21 1.26
C ILE A 49 -3.95 0.19 2.32
N LEU A 50 -3.42 -0.96 1.90
CA LEU A 50 -2.89 -1.97 2.80
C LEU A 50 -1.71 -1.43 3.61
N PHE A 51 -0.80 -0.69 2.98
CA PHE A 51 0.33 -0.06 3.67
C PHE A 51 -0.13 0.94 4.73
N GLU A 52 -1.15 1.74 4.45
CA GLU A 52 -1.79 2.65 5.41
C GLU A 52 -2.33 1.92 6.65
N GLN A 53 -3.09 0.84 6.43
CA GLN A 53 -3.66 0.02 7.50
C GLN A 53 -2.56 -0.60 8.38
N GLN A 54 -1.59 -1.26 7.76
CA GLN A 54 -0.49 -1.91 8.47
C GLN A 54 0.35 -0.91 9.29
N TYR A 55 0.54 0.31 8.78
CA TYR A 55 1.30 1.33 9.50
C TYR A 55 0.53 1.85 10.72
N VAL A 56 -0.78 2.10 10.59
CA VAL A 56 -1.62 2.49 11.73
C VAL A 56 -1.66 1.38 12.79
N ASP A 57 -1.85 0.13 12.39
CA ASP A 57 -1.85 -1.01 13.32
C ASP A 57 -0.52 -1.16 14.06
N ALA A 58 0.60 -0.94 13.37
CA ALA A 58 1.93 -0.94 13.98
C ALA A 58 2.09 0.19 15.01
N LEU A 59 1.61 1.39 14.69
CA LEU A 59 1.62 2.54 15.60
C LEU A 59 0.75 2.28 16.83
N GLU A 60 -0.48 1.80 16.66
CA GLU A 60 -1.39 1.49 17.77
C GLU A 60 -0.82 0.39 18.67
N THR A 61 -0.23 -0.66 18.08
CA THR A 61 0.46 -1.73 18.82
C THR A 61 1.62 -1.19 19.65
N SER A 62 2.29 -0.13 19.16
CA SER A 62 3.36 0.58 19.89
C SER A 62 2.85 1.58 20.94
N GLY A 63 1.53 1.76 21.05
CA GLY A 63 0.88 2.71 21.96
C GLY A 63 0.78 4.13 21.43
N ILE A 64 1.00 4.35 20.13
CA ILE A 64 0.83 5.65 19.46
C ILE A 64 -0.59 5.69 18.88
N ALA A 65 -1.38 6.67 19.31
CA ALA A 65 -2.72 6.87 18.75
C ALA A 65 -2.61 7.42 17.33
N ALA A 66 -3.17 6.69 16.36
CA ALA A 66 -3.18 7.07 14.95
C ALA A 66 -4.55 6.76 14.33
N SER A 67 -4.87 7.39 13.21
CA SER A 67 -6.10 7.06 12.46
C SER A 67 -5.93 7.37 10.99
N LEU A 68 -6.59 6.58 10.15
CA LEU A 68 -6.78 6.86 8.73
C LEU A 68 -7.95 7.84 8.54
N PHE A 69 -7.89 8.66 7.50
CA PHE A 69 -9.04 9.50 7.11
C PHE A 69 -10.24 8.64 6.67
N GLU A 70 -11.48 9.09 6.88
CA GLU A 70 -12.67 8.29 6.50
C GLU A 70 -12.72 8.00 4.99
N THR A 71 -12.25 8.94 4.16
CA THR A 71 -12.14 8.76 2.70
C THR A 71 -10.69 8.52 2.29
N THR A 72 -10.45 7.50 1.47
CA THR A 72 -9.13 7.19 0.88
C THR A 72 -8.60 8.25 -0.08
N ASN A 73 -9.45 9.17 -0.56
CA ASN A 73 -9.09 10.31 -1.40
C ASN A 73 -8.99 11.63 -0.60
N HIS A 74 -8.48 11.58 0.63
CA HIS A 74 -8.21 12.81 1.38
C HIS A 74 -7.03 13.56 0.73
N PRO A 75 -7.11 14.89 0.54
CA PRO A 75 -6.03 15.63 -0.09
C PRO A 75 -4.77 15.68 0.79
N GLY A 76 -3.66 15.18 0.26
CA GLY A 76 -2.29 15.50 0.69
C GLY A 76 -1.69 14.64 1.80
N THR A 77 -2.48 13.91 2.59
CA THR A 77 -1.98 13.05 3.69
C THR A 77 -2.88 11.83 3.91
N ASP A 78 -2.30 10.73 4.42
CA ASP A 78 -3.00 9.45 4.54
C ASP A 78 -3.27 9.07 6.02
N VAL A 79 -2.39 9.48 6.95
CA VAL A 79 -2.45 9.12 8.38
C VAL A 79 -2.40 10.36 9.26
N MET A 80 -3.26 10.42 10.27
CA MET A 80 -3.18 11.38 11.38
C MET A 80 -2.63 10.71 12.64
N LEU A 81 -1.59 11.29 13.23
CA LEU A 81 -1.09 10.93 14.56
C LEU A 81 -1.60 11.87 15.63
N PHE A 82 -2.00 11.32 16.78
CA PHE A 82 -2.50 12.09 17.92
C PHE A 82 -1.52 12.04 19.10
N GLY A 83 -1.34 13.18 19.79
CA GLY A 83 -0.65 13.20 21.10
C GLY A 83 0.72 13.88 21.15
N GLY A 84 1.08 14.69 20.15
CA GLY A 84 2.20 15.63 20.25
C GLY A 84 1.85 16.92 21.01
N LEU A 85 2.86 17.75 21.31
CA LEU A 85 2.68 19.09 21.92
C LEU A 85 1.71 19.99 21.14
N ASP A 86 1.62 19.77 19.82
CA ASP A 86 0.86 20.59 18.87
C ASP A 86 -0.50 19.97 18.45
N GLY A 87 -0.93 18.88 19.10
CA GLY A 87 -2.26 18.28 18.91
C GLY A 87 -2.28 17.11 17.91
N THR A 88 -1.99 17.36 16.64
CA THR A 88 -2.08 16.36 15.55
C THR A 88 -0.96 16.53 14.54
N THR A 89 -0.40 15.43 14.04
CA THR A 89 0.59 15.42 12.95
C THR A 89 0.05 14.61 11.78
N GLU A 90 0.11 15.16 10.57
CA GLU A 90 -0.29 14.46 9.37
C GLU A 90 0.93 13.89 8.64
N ILE A 91 0.78 12.67 8.13
CA ILE A 91 1.85 11.93 7.45
C ILE A 91 1.31 11.43 6.12
N GLN A 92 2.10 11.62 5.06
CA GLN A 92 1.89 10.98 3.77
C GLN A 92 2.68 9.67 3.73
N LEU A 93 2.04 8.62 3.26
CA LEU A 93 2.59 7.29 3.09
C LEU A 93 2.90 7.03 1.61
N LYS A 94 3.99 6.32 1.33
CA LYS A 94 4.33 5.85 -0.03
C LYS A 94 4.75 4.39 -0.01
N ALA A 95 3.86 3.52 -0.53
CA ALA A 95 4.07 2.09 -0.70
C ALA A 95 4.80 1.77 -2.02
N THR A 96 6.09 2.13 -2.11
CA THR A 96 6.92 1.94 -3.31
C THR A 96 8.35 1.57 -2.92
N ASP A 97 9.11 0.99 -3.83
CA ASP A 97 10.57 0.84 -3.74
C ASP A 97 11.33 1.96 -4.50
N SER A 98 10.62 2.90 -5.11
CA SER A 98 11.19 3.97 -5.93
C SER A 98 11.54 5.22 -5.12
N VAL A 99 12.84 5.40 -4.83
CA VAL A 99 13.38 6.62 -4.22
C VAL A 99 12.99 7.86 -5.04
N SER A 100 13.10 7.81 -6.37
CA SER A 100 12.79 8.97 -7.23
C SER A 100 11.33 9.40 -7.14
N TYR A 101 10.41 8.44 -6.97
CA TYR A 101 8.99 8.75 -6.81
C TYR A 101 8.72 9.44 -5.46
N VAL A 102 9.35 8.95 -4.39
CA VAL A 102 9.25 9.56 -3.06
C VAL A 102 9.85 10.96 -3.06
N THR A 103 11.06 11.15 -3.60
CA THR A 103 11.70 12.48 -3.66
C THR A 103 10.84 13.46 -4.45
N GLY A 104 10.25 13.06 -5.58
CA GLY A 104 9.34 13.91 -6.34
C GLY A 104 8.13 14.36 -5.53
N ALA A 105 7.50 13.44 -4.78
CA ALA A 105 6.38 13.78 -3.90
C ALA A 105 6.80 14.73 -2.76
N MET A 106 7.99 14.56 -2.19
CA MET A 106 8.51 15.46 -1.16
C MET A 106 8.81 16.87 -1.68
N GLU A 107 9.21 16.99 -2.95
CA GLU A 107 9.41 18.30 -3.59
C GLU A 107 8.09 19.04 -3.82
N GLU A 108 7.00 18.29 -4.05
CA GLU A 108 5.64 18.84 -4.19
C GLU A 108 5.09 19.33 -2.84
N ASP A 109 5.31 18.57 -1.77
CA ASP A 109 4.79 18.86 -0.42
C ASP A 109 5.89 18.83 0.67
N PRO A 110 6.80 19.83 0.71
CA PRO A 110 7.99 19.83 1.58
C PRO A 110 7.68 20.03 3.07
N GLU A 111 6.45 20.42 3.42
CA GLU A 111 6.02 20.66 4.80
C GLU A 111 5.44 19.40 5.46
N ILE A 112 5.21 18.32 4.69
CA ILE A 112 4.57 17.08 5.15
C ILE A 112 5.62 16.04 5.52
N ALA A 113 5.37 15.29 6.59
CA ALA A 113 6.19 14.15 6.96
C ALA A 113 5.87 12.94 6.08
N PHE A 114 6.89 12.20 5.65
CA PHE A 114 6.73 11.01 4.82
C PHE A 114 7.09 9.74 5.59
N ALA A 115 6.18 8.76 5.59
CA ALA A 115 6.47 7.38 5.98
C ALA A 115 6.54 6.49 4.73
N VAL A 116 7.62 5.73 4.60
CA VAL A 116 7.94 4.97 3.38
C VAL A 116 8.31 3.55 3.71
N THR A 117 8.34 2.70 2.68
CA THR A 117 8.78 1.31 2.82
C THR A 117 10.23 1.23 3.29
N SER A 118 10.58 0.13 3.94
CA SER A 118 11.91 -0.04 4.54
C SER A 118 13.04 0.01 3.50
N GLU A 119 12.79 -0.44 2.27
CA GLU A 119 13.76 -0.38 1.17
C GLU A 119 14.07 1.06 0.75
N VAL A 120 13.07 1.94 0.73
CA VAL A 120 13.27 3.36 0.40
C VAL A 120 13.91 4.08 1.58
N ALA A 121 13.45 3.84 2.80
CA ALA A 121 14.00 4.45 4.00
C ALA A 121 15.50 4.11 4.17
N ALA A 122 15.90 2.87 3.89
CA ALA A 122 17.30 2.44 3.93
C ALA A 122 18.18 3.18 2.91
N GLN A 123 17.63 3.58 1.76
CA GLN A 123 18.35 4.30 0.72
C GLN A 123 18.41 5.81 0.96
N MET A 124 17.34 6.41 1.49
CA MET A 124 17.24 7.85 1.73
C MET A 124 17.84 8.27 3.08
N GLY A 125 17.78 7.39 4.07
CA GLY A 125 18.20 7.66 5.45
C GLY A 125 17.06 8.17 6.34
N SER A 126 17.08 7.76 7.61
CA SER A 126 16.02 8.04 8.59
C SER A 126 15.93 9.50 9.06
N GLU A 127 16.83 10.38 8.59
CA GLU A 127 16.74 11.83 8.82
C GLU A 127 15.77 12.53 7.86
N LEU A 128 15.48 11.92 6.70
CA LEU A 128 14.64 12.50 5.65
C LEU A 128 13.23 11.92 5.63
N VAL A 129 13.10 10.64 5.97
CA VAL A 129 11.85 9.88 5.90
C VAL A 129 11.71 8.96 7.11
N ILE A 130 10.47 8.63 7.45
CA ILE A 130 10.14 7.65 8.48
C ILE A 130 10.12 6.27 7.83
N ASP A 131 10.87 5.32 8.41
CA ASP A 131 10.76 3.91 8.05
C ASP A 131 9.48 3.33 8.67
N ALA A 132 8.55 2.89 7.83
CA ALA A 132 7.32 2.25 8.28
C ALA A 132 7.55 0.84 8.84
N GLY A 133 8.73 0.24 8.60
CA GLY A 133 9.06 -1.13 8.99
C GLY A 133 8.35 -2.19 8.14
N ILE A 134 7.90 -1.81 6.93
CA ILE A 134 7.15 -2.65 6.00
C ILE A 134 7.85 -2.62 4.65
N GLU A 135 8.09 -3.79 4.08
CA GLU A 135 8.73 -3.93 2.78
C GLU A 135 7.69 -3.80 1.63
N ASN A 136 8.07 -3.12 0.54
CA ASN A 136 7.24 -3.06 -0.67
C ASN A 136 6.95 -4.47 -1.22
N ALA A 137 7.97 -5.34 -1.22
CA ALA A 137 7.83 -6.71 -1.72
C ALA A 137 6.84 -7.55 -0.90
N ALA A 138 6.78 -7.33 0.42
CA ALA A 138 5.84 -8.03 1.28
C ALA A 138 4.39 -7.65 0.96
N LEU A 139 4.12 -6.35 0.74
CA LEU A 139 2.79 -5.88 0.33
C LEU A 139 2.41 -6.41 -1.06
N GLU A 140 3.35 -6.39 -2.01
CA GLU A 140 3.13 -6.87 -3.37
C GLU A 140 2.81 -8.37 -3.42
N SER A 141 3.54 -9.18 -2.65
CA SER A 141 3.24 -10.62 -2.52
C SER A 141 1.85 -10.82 -1.90
N ALA A 142 1.55 -10.16 -0.78
CA ALA A 142 0.27 -10.33 -0.10
C ALA A 142 -0.94 -10.01 -1.01
N VAL A 143 -0.86 -8.91 -1.77
CA VAL A 143 -1.89 -8.50 -2.72
C VAL A 143 -1.99 -9.50 -3.88
N THR A 144 -0.86 -9.90 -4.46
CA THR A 144 -0.83 -10.82 -5.60
C THR A 144 -1.36 -12.20 -5.23
N ASP A 145 -0.89 -12.76 -4.12
CA ASP A 145 -1.27 -14.09 -3.65
C ASP A 145 -2.74 -14.15 -3.20
N THR A 146 -3.31 -13.01 -2.78
CA THR A 146 -4.71 -12.96 -2.34
C THR A 146 -5.69 -12.75 -3.48
N LEU A 147 -5.37 -11.87 -4.44
CA LEU A 147 -6.33 -11.39 -5.43
C LEU A 147 -6.07 -11.89 -6.85
N PHE A 148 -4.84 -12.33 -7.15
CA PHE A 148 -4.41 -12.61 -8.53
C PHE A 148 -3.77 -13.99 -8.70
N ASP A 149 -3.79 -14.85 -7.69
CA ASP A 149 -3.14 -16.18 -7.67
C ASP A 149 -3.50 -17.04 -8.90
N GLU A 150 -4.78 -17.07 -9.31
CA GLU A 150 -5.19 -17.80 -10.51
C GLU A 150 -4.65 -17.19 -11.82
N ALA A 151 -4.58 -15.86 -11.92
CA ALA A 151 -4.01 -15.13 -13.06
C ALA A 151 -2.49 -15.33 -13.19
N VAL A 152 -1.79 -15.69 -12.10
CA VAL A 152 -0.34 -15.91 -12.03
C VAL A 152 0.04 -17.40 -12.14
N SER A 153 -0.90 -18.31 -12.45
CA SER A 153 -0.64 -19.73 -12.76
C SER A 153 0.54 -19.92 -13.75
N PRO A 154 1.31 -21.03 -13.75
CA PRO A 154 2.57 -21.16 -14.53
C PRO A 154 2.47 -20.99 -16.05
N PHE A 155 1.27 -20.96 -16.63
CA PHE A 155 1.04 -20.57 -18.02
C PHE A 155 0.87 -19.04 -18.23
N GLY A 156 0.57 -18.28 -17.18
CA GLY A 156 0.49 -16.81 -17.11
C GLY A 156 1.60 -16.13 -16.28
N ALA A 157 2.24 -16.82 -15.33
CA ALA A 157 3.34 -16.32 -14.47
C ALA A 157 4.49 -15.70 -15.29
N LEU A 158 4.80 -16.30 -16.44
CA LEU A 158 5.85 -15.81 -17.33
C LEU A 158 5.51 -14.47 -17.96
N SER A 159 4.23 -14.09 -18.04
CA SER A 159 3.79 -12.80 -18.57
C SER A 159 3.95 -11.68 -17.54
N LEU A 160 3.50 -11.91 -16.31
CA LEU A 160 3.61 -10.91 -15.23
C LEU A 160 5.05 -10.72 -14.78
N VAL A 161 5.83 -11.79 -14.63
CA VAL A 161 7.27 -11.69 -14.33
C VAL A 161 8.02 -10.96 -15.43
N ARG A 162 7.65 -11.13 -16.72
CA ARG A 162 8.28 -10.39 -17.83
C ARG A 162 7.83 -8.94 -17.92
N LEU A 163 6.58 -8.65 -17.56
CA LEU A 163 6.05 -7.28 -17.44
C LEU A 163 6.74 -6.53 -16.30
N LEU A 164 6.87 -7.16 -15.13
CA LEU A 164 7.55 -6.59 -13.95
C LEU A 164 9.07 -6.43 -14.16
N ILE A 165 9.70 -7.28 -14.98
CA ILE A 165 11.15 -7.23 -15.27
C ILE A 165 11.47 -6.44 -16.57
N GLY A 166 10.47 -5.95 -17.30
CA GLY A 166 10.66 -5.06 -18.46
C GLY A 166 11.38 -5.69 -19.67
N LEU A 167 11.17 -6.98 -19.94
CA LEU A 167 11.76 -7.66 -21.11
C LEU A 167 10.88 -7.50 -22.37
N PRO A 168 11.45 -7.18 -23.55
CA PRO A 168 10.68 -7.06 -24.79
C PRO A 168 10.23 -8.43 -25.35
N PHE A 169 9.16 -8.40 -26.15
CA PHE A 169 8.50 -9.55 -26.77
C PHE A 169 9.39 -10.40 -27.68
#